data_AF-A0A7J9Z147-F1
#
_entry.id   AF-A0A7J9Z147-F1
#
_cell.length_a   1.000
_cell.length_b   1.000
_cell.length_c   1.000
_cell.angle_alpha   90.00
_cell.angle_beta   90.00
_cell.angle_gamma   90.00
#
_symmetry.space_group_name_H-M   'P 1'
#
loop_
_entity.id
_entity.type
_entity.pdbx_description
1 polymer ?
#
loop_
_entity_poly.entity_id
_entity_poly.type
_entity_poly.pdbx_seq_one_letter_code
_entity_poly.pdbx_strand_id
1 'polypeptide(L)'
;VGVDLDEYRHAVRRRFANPALGHTTRQVAMDGSQKLGPRLLGTVRDLLAAGRQPEYAALATATWMRYVTTGRSDTGEPITVEDPLAERIAAAVADAATPAAVADALLGVREIFGEDLRTGPFRDLVVEWLARLAADGVTAAAR
;
A
#
# COMPACT_ATOMS: atom_id res chain seq x y z
N VAL A 1 29.99 -3.55 -12.11
CA VAL A 1 29.76 -2.09 -12.13
C VAL A 1 28.65 -1.79 -11.13
N GLY A 2 28.90 -0.93 -10.15
CA GLY A 2 27.88 -0.53 -9.17
C GLY A 2 26.92 0.50 -9.77
N VAL A 3 25.70 0.56 -9.25
CA VAL A 3 24.73 1.61 -9.58
C VAL A 3 24.80 2.67 -8.48
N ASP A 4 24.93 3.95 -8.87
CA ASP A 4 24.74 5.07 -7.94
C ASP A 4 23.24 5.20 -7.62
N LEU A 5 22.88 4.95 -6.35
CA LEU A 5 21.49 4.94 -5.91
C LEU A 5 20.87 6.34 -5.86
N ASP A 6 21.66 7.38 -5.62
CA ASP A 6 21.16 8.74 -5.57
C ASP A 6 20.93 9.26 -6.99
N GLU A 7 21.84 9.00 -7.91
CA GLU A 7 21.63 9.29 -9.34
C GLU A 7 20.40 8.53 -9.86
N TYR A 8 20.30 7.24 -9.53
CA TYR A 8 19.18 6.41 -9.96
C TYR A 8 17.84 6.91 -9.40
N ARG A 9 17.80 7.33 -8.13
CA ARG A 9 16.61 7.94 -7.51
C ARG A 9 16.15 9.19 -8.28
N HIS A 10 17.07 10.08 -8.64
CA HIS A 10 16.75 11.28 -9.43
C HIS A 10 16.26 10.91 -10.83
N ALA A 11 16.87 9.90 -11.47
CA ALA A 11 16.43 9.41 -12.76
C ALA A 11 15.02 8.78 -12.73
N VAL A 12 14.65 8.06 -11.66
CA VAL A 12 13.28 7.56 -11.45
C VAL A 12 12.29 8.72 -11.38
N ARG A 13 12.56 9.74 -10.56
CA ARG A 13 11.69 10.91 -10.41
C ARG A 13 11.48 11.64 -11.73
N ARG A 14 12.57 11.88 -12.48
CA ARG A 14 12.50 12.51 -13.80
C ARG A 14 11.63 11.73 -14.79
N ARG A 15 11.71 10.39 -14.78
CA ARG A 15 10.89 9.54 -15.66
C ARG A 15 9.41 9.58 -15.29
N PHE A 16 9.07 9.59 -14.01
CA PHE A 16 7.68 9.70 -13.55
C PHE A 16 7.07 11.08 -13.85
N ALA A 17 7.88 12.14 -13.89
CA ALA A 17 7.43 13.48 -14.23
C ALA A 17 7.29 13.74 -15.75
N ASN A 18 7.55 12.75 -16.62
CA ASN A 18 7.51 12.95 -18.06
C ASN A 18 6.06 13.08 -18.57
N PRO A 19 5.60 14.27 -19.01
CA PRO A 19 4.22 14.49 -19.43
C PRO A 19 3.89 13.81 -20.77
N ALA A 20 4.91 13.39 -21.54
CA ALA A 20 4.69 12.68 -22.80
C ALA A 20 4.20 11.24 -22.60
N LEU A 21 4.28 10.70 -21.39
CA LEU A 21 3.81 9.36 -21.05
C LEU A 21 2.45 9.47 -20.36
N GLY A 22 1.37 9.07 -21.05
CA GLY A 22 -0.01 9.09 -20.54
C GLY A 22 -0.33 8.01 -19.51
N HIS A 23 0.65 7.59 -18.69
CA HIS A 23 0.43 6.57 -17.66
C HIS A 23 -0.48 7.11 -16.56
N THR A 24 -1.56 6.39 -16.28
CA THR A 24 -2.49 6.77 -15.20
C THR A 24 -2.12 6.06 -13.90
N THR A 25 -2.39 6.71 -12.76
CA THR A 25 -2.27 6.07 -11.44
C THR A 25 -3.19 4.85 -11.31
N ARG A 26 -4.34 4.86 -11.99
CA ARG A 26 -5.23 3.69 -12.08
C ARG A 26 -4.52 2.48 -12.70
N GLN A 27 -3.88 2.63 -13.85
CA GLN A 27 -3.11 1.54 -14.49
C GLN A 27 -1.97 1.04 -13.60
N VAL A 28 -1.33 1.94 -12.84
CA VAL A 28 -0.29 1.55 -11.88
C VAL A 28 -0.88 0.73 -10.71
N ALA A 29 -2.09 1.08 -10.26
CA ALA A 29 -2.78 0.45 -9.13
C ALA A 29 -3.39 -0.93 -9.44
N MET A 30 -3.69 -1.23 -10.71
CA MET A 30 -4.18 -2.55 -11.14
C MET A 30 -3.28 -3.69 -10.62
N ASP A 31 -3.83 -4.86 -10.35
CA ASP A 31 -3.08 -6.03 -9.85
C ASP A 31 -2.22 -5.73 -8.61
N GLY A 32 -2.71 -4.85 -7.72
CA GLY A 32 -2.00 -4.40 -6.53
C GLY A 32 -1.57 -5.56 -5.62
N SER A 33 -2.42 -6.58 -5.47
CA SER A 33 -2.13 -7.81 -4.72
C SER A 33 -0.88 -8.53 -5.22
N GLN A 34 -0.62 -8.50 -6.53
CA GLN A 34 0.53 -9.15 -7.16
C GLN A 34 1.80 -8.28 -7.06
N LYS A 35 1.64 -6.99 -6.72
CA LYS A 35 2.72 -6.00 -6.72
C LYS A 35 3.32 -5.79 -5.34
N LEU A 36 2.52 -5.84 -4.27
CA LEU A 36 2.99 -5.55 -2.91
C LEU A 36 4.12 -6.48 -2.47
N GLY A 37 3.92 -7.80 -2.59
CA GLY A 37 4.91 -8.81 -2.22
C GLY A 37 6.29 -8.54 -2.82
N PRO A 38 6.43 -8.61 -4.16
CA PRO A 38 7.75 -8.48 -4.81
C PRO A 38 8.31 -7.06 -4.83
N ARG A 39 7.49 -5.99 -4.64
CA ARG A 39 7.97 -4.61 -4.76
C ARG A 39 8.20 -3.90 -3.43
N LEU A 40 7.55 -4.36 -2.35
CA LEU A 40 7.50 -3.61 -1.08
C LEU A 40 7.81 -4.46 0.14
N LEU A 41 7.26 -5.67 0.24
CA LEU A 41 7.32 -6.44 1.49
C LEU A 41 8.70 -7.01 1.79
N GLY A 42 9.56 -7.19 0.79
CA GLY A 42 10.99 -7.48 1.02
C GLY A 42 11.67 -6.34 1.80
N THR A 43 11.50 -5.10 1.34
CA THR A 43 12.01 -3.90 2.01
C THR A 43 11.48 -3.76 3.45
N VAL A 44 10.21 -4.09 3.67
CA VAL A 44 9.62 -4.08 5.02
C VAL A 44 10.39 -5.03 5.94
N ARG A 45 10.58 -6.28 5.51
CA ARG A 45 11.29 -7.30 6.28
C ARG A 45 12.74 -6.91 6.55
N ASP A 46 13.45 -6.40 5.55
CA ASP A 46 14.84 -5.97 5.69
C ASP A 46 14.99 -4.82 6.71
N LEU A 47 14.07 -3.85 6.68
CA LEU A 47 14.06 -2.73 7.63
C LEU A 47 13.78 -3.22 9.05
N LEU A 48 12.77 -4.08 9.23
CA LEU A 48 12.44 -4.64 10.54
C LEU A 48 13.58 -5.48 11.12
N ALA A 49 14.23 -6.31 10.29
CA ALA A 49 15.40 -7.10 10.68
C ALA A 49 16.58 -6.22 11.10
N ALA A 50 16.71 -5.03 10.50
CA ALA A 50 17.70 -4.02 10.88
C ALA A 50 17.26 -3.12 12.06
N GLY A 51 16.12 -3.40 12.71
CA GLY A 51 15.59 -2.59 13.81
C GLY A 51 15.09 -1.20 13.38
N ARG A 52 14.77 -1.02 12.10
CA ARG A 52 14.31 0.25 11.50
C ARG A 52 12.81 0.20 11.22
N GLN A 53 12.15 1.34 11.36
CA GLN A 53 10.73 1.47 11.06
C GLN A 53 10.48 1.57 9.55
N PRO A 54 9.62 0.71 8.95
CA PRO A 54 9.27 0.74 7.53
C PRO A 54 8.17 1.76 7.22
N GLU A 55 8.31 3.00 7.69
CA GLU A 55 7.27 4.05 7.70
C GLU A 55 6.54 4.21 6.35
N TYR A 56 7.27 4.56 5.30
CA TYR A 56 6.67 4.82 3.99
C TYR A 56 6.14 3.56 3.31
N ALA A 57 6.66 2.38 3.66
CA ALA A 57 6.14 1.11 3.17
C ALA A 57 4.82 0.75 3.87
N ALA A 58 4.69 1.07 5.16
CA ALA A 58 3.43 0.97 5.87
C ALA A 58 2.39 1.94 5.31
N LEU A 59 2.75 3.21 5.05
CA LEU A 59 1.85 4.18 4.41
C LEU A 59 1.39 3.72 3.01
N ALA A 60 2.31 3.22 2.18
CA ALA A 60 1.96 2.71 0.85
C ALA A 60 1.00 1.50 0.95
N THR A 61 1.24 0.62 1.92
CA THR A 61 0.38 -0.54 2.19
C THR A 61 -1.01 -0.11 2.68
N ALA A 62 -1.07 0.80 3.66
CA ALA A 62 -2.31 1.36 4.19
C ALA A 62 -3.12 2.11 3.10
N THR A 63 -2.46 2.86 2.22
CA THR A 63 -3.10 3.51 1.09
C THR A 63 -3.70 2.49 0.11
N TRP A 64 -2.99 1.40 -0.19
CA TRP A 64 -3.54 0.30 -1.00
C TRP A 64 -4.74 -0.36 -0.31
N MET A 65 -4.64 -0.65 1.00
CA MET A 65 -5.73 -1.23 1.77
C MET A 65 -6.97 -0.34 1.69
N ARG A 66 -6.83 0.96 1.93
CA ARG A 66 -7.93 1.92 1.78
C ARG A 66 -8.50 1.92 0.36
N TYR A 67 -7.62 1.97 -0.65
CA TYR A 67 -8.04 1.96 -2.06
C TYR A 67 -8.91 0.74 -2.40
N VAL A 68 -8.55 -0.45 -1.90
CA VAL A 68 -9.30 -1.68 -2.20
C VAL A 68 -10.55 -1.88 -1.34
N THR A 69 -10.74 -1.11 -0.26
CA THR A 69 -11.89 -1.26 0.64
C THR A 69 -12.91 -0.12 0.58
N THR A 70 -12.52 1.12 0.25
CA THR A 70 -13.46 2.26 0.31
C THR A 70 -14.43 2.33 -0.86
N GLY A 71 -14.04 1.81 -2.03
CA GLY A 71 -14.81 1.90 -3.27
C GLY A 71 -15.02 3.33 -3.79
N ARG A 72 -14.45 4.35 -3.12
CA ARG A 72 -14.50 5.76 -3.50
C ARG A 72 -13.23 6.50 -3.10
N SER A 73 -12.88 7.50 -3.90
CA SER A 73 -11.78 8.44 -3.62
C SER A 73 -12.19 9.49 -2.58
N ASP A 74 -11.22 10.31 -2.15
CA ASP A 74 -11.47 11.47 -1.26
C ASP A 74 -12.38 12.53 -1.90
N THR A 75 -12.45 12.57 -3.24
CA THR A 75 -13.34 13.46 -3.99
C THR A 75 -14.72 12.84 -4.24
N GLY A 76 -14.97 11.63 -3.74
CA GLY A 76 -16.23 10.90 -3.89
C GLY A 76 -16.37 10.12 -5.21
N GLU A 77 -15.35 10.16 -6.08
CA GLU A 77 -15.35 9.41 -7.34
C GLU A 77 -15.34 7.90 -7.06
N PRO A 78 -16.17 7.11 -7.76
CA PRO A 78 -16.14 5.65 -7.63
C PRO A 78 -14.77 5.06 -7.99
N ILE A 79 -14.31 4.12 -7.18
CA ILE A 79 -13.12 3.31 -7.44
C ILE A 79 -13.59 1.91 -7.86
N THR A 80 -13.13 1.48 -9.02
CA THR A 80 -13.21 0.08 -9.44
C THR A 80 -11.86 -0.57 -9.19
N VAL A 81 -11.84 -1.60 -8.34
CA VAL A 81 -10.63 -2.36 -8.05
C VAL A 81 -10.47 -3.43 -9.12
N GLU A 82 -9.41 -3.29 -9.92
CA GLU A 82 -9.03 -4.26 -10.96
C GLU A 82 -7.85 -5.08 -10.42
N ASP A 83 -8.16 -6.23 -9.82
CA ASP A 83 -7.19 -7.07 -9.13
C ASP A 83 -7.59 -8.56 -9.21
N PRO A 84 -6.67 -9.49 -9.48
CA PRO A 84 -6.98 -10.92 -9.56
C PRO A 84 -7.47 -11.51 -8.22
N LEU A 85 -7.18 -10.86 -7.09
CA LEU A 85 -7.67 -11.25 -5.77
C LEU A 85 -8.82 -10.38 -5.26
N ALA A 86 -9.49 -9.61 -6.14
CA ALA A 86 -10.55 -8.67 -5.73
C ALA A 86 -11.67 -9.34 -4.90
N GLU A 87 -12.17 -10.51 -5.32
CA GLU A 87 -13.19 -11.25 -4.56
C GLU A 87 -12.68 -11.73 -3.20
N ARG A 88 -11.44 -12.22 -3.15
CA ARG A 88 -10.80 -12.69 -1.92
C ARG A 88 -10.61 -11.55 -0.92
N ILE A 89 -10.21 -10.38 -1.42
CA ILE A 89 -10.03 -9.14 -0.66
C ILE A 89 -11.38 -8.68 -0.11
N ALA A 90 -12.40 -8.59 -0.96
CA ALA A 90 -13.75 -8.18 -0.56
C ALA A 90 -14.33 -9.11 0.52
N ALA A 91 -14.14 -10.42 0.37
CA ALA A 91 -14.57 -11.40 1.36
C ALA A 91 -13.80 -11.27 2.69
N ALA A 92 -12.49 -10.96 2.64
CA ALA A 92 -11.69 -10.80 3.86
C ALA A 92 -12.15 -9.62 4.72
N VAL A 93 -12.60 -8.53 4.09
CA VAL A 93 -12.96 -7.28 4.77
C VAL A 93 -14.45 -7.07 4.97
N ALA A 94 -15.29 -8.06 4.63
CA ALA A 94 -16.75 -7.93 4.64
C ALA A 94 -17.30 -7.40 5.99
N ASP A 95 -16.71 -7.85 7.09
CA ASP A 95 -17.11 -7.45 8.46
C ASP A 95 -16.12 -6.45 9.11
N ALA A 96 -15.14 -5.95 8.36
CA ALA A 96 -14.12 -5.06 8.88
C ALA A 96 -14.59 -3.60 8.89
N ALA A 97 -15.06 -3.12 10.04
CA ALA A 97 -15.62 -1.77 10.19
C ALA A 97 -14.63 -0.72 10.75
N THR A 98 -13.41 -1.10 11.10
CA THR A 98 -12.41 -0.20 11.71
C THR A 98 -11.06 -0.30 10.99
N PRO A 99 -10.21 0.75 11.06
CA PRO A 99 -8.84 0.69 10.52
C PRO A 99 -8.06 -0.55 10.99
N ALA A 100 -8.19 -0.90 12.28
CA ALA A 100 -7.57 -2.08 12.86
C ALA A 100 -8.12 -3.38 12.25
N ALA A 101 -9.45 -3.50 12.14
CA ALA A 101 -10.08 -4.69 11.55
C ALA A 101 -9.70 -4.85 10.06
N VAL A 102 -9.63 -3.75 9.30
CA VAL A 102 -9.20 -3.78 7.90
C VAL A 102 -7.75 -4.24 7.78
N ALA A 103 -6.86 -3.69 8.60
CA ALA A 103 -5.46 -4.11 8.64
C ALA A 103 -5.33 -5.60 8.96
N ASP A 104 -5.99 -6.07 10.03
CA ASP A 104 -5.91 -7.45 10.47
C ASP A 104 -6.47 -8.43 9.43
N ALA A 105 -7.60 -8.09 8.81
CA ALA A 105 -8.20 -8.87 7.74
C ALA A 105 -7.28 -9.00 6.52
N LEU A 106 -6.73 -7.87 6.05
CA LEU A 106 -5.91 -7.85 4.83
C LEU A 106 -4.50 -8.41 5.05
N LEU A 107 -3.86 -8.12 6.18
CA LEU A 107 -2.58 -8.74 6.55
C LEU A 107 -2.73 -10.27 6.73
N GLY A 108 -3.94 -10.75 7.00
CA GLY A 108 -4.27 -12.18 7.02
C GLY A 108 -4.37 -12.85 5.64
N VAL A 109 -4.32 -12.09 4.53
CA VAL A 109 -4.28 -12.65 3.16
C VAL A 109 -2.85 -13.12 2.86
N ARG A 110 -2.59 -14.38 3.19
CA ARG A 110 -1.27 -15.04 3.14
C ARG A 110 -0.62 -14.97 1.76
N GLU A 111 -1.43 -15.02 0.70
CA GLU A 111 -0.99 -14.96 -0.70
C GLU A 111 -0.29 -13.64 -1.01
N ILE A 112 -0.59 -12.57 -0.27
CA ILE A 112 0.02 -11.25 -0.41
C ILE A 112 1.10 -11.04 0.65
N PHE A 113 0.76 -11.27 1.93
CA PHE A 113 1.59 -10.81 3.05
C PHE A 113 2.43 -11.88 3.73
N GLY A 114 2.16 -13.17 3.50
CA GLY A 114 2.75 -14.25 4.29
C GLY A 114 2.15 -14.32 5.70
N GLU A 115 2.92 -14.82 6.66
CA GLU A 115 2.47 -14.97 8.07
C GLU A 115 3.19 -14.04 9.05
N ASP A 116 4.32 -13.48 8.63
CA ASP A 116 5.28 -12.77 9.49
C ASP A 116 4.94 -11.30 9.71
N LEU A 117 3.99 -10.74 8.94
CA LEU A 117 3.60 -9.33 9.00
C LEU A 117 2.25 -9.09 9.68
N ARG A 118 1.61 -10.14 10.22
CA ARG A 118 0.26 -10.07 10.81
C ARG A 118 0.21 -9.37 12.16
N THR A 119 1.35 -9.21 12.82
CA THR A 119 1.47 -8.59 14.14
C THR A 119 2.74 -7.75 14.22
N GLY A 120 2.87 -6.96 15.29
CA GLY A 120 4.08 -6.20 15.57
C GLY A 120 4.16 -4.86 14.83
N PRO A 121 5.36 -4.25 14.78
CA PRO A 121 5.51 -2.83 14.46
C PRO A 121 4.96 -2.42 13.08
N PHE A 122 5.08 -3.30 12.07
CA PHE A 122 4.53 -3.00 10.75
C PHE A 122 3.00 -2.94 10.75
N ARG A 123 2.35 -3.90 11.42
CA ARG A 123 0.90 -3.93 11.56
C ARG A 123 0.41 -2.68 12.30
N ASP A 124 1.09 -2.27 13.36
CA ASP A 124 0.73 -1.07 14.13
C ASP A 124 0.83 0.21 13.30
N LEU A 125 1.91 0.36 12.52
CA LEU A 125 2.06 1.48 11.58
C LEU A 125 0.98 1.47 10.49
N VAL A 126 0.62 0.30 9.95
CA VAL A 126 -0.46 0.20 8.96
C VAL A 126 -1.80 0.65 9.54
N VAL A 127 -2.10 0.27 10.78
CA VAL A 127 -3.31 0.71 11.48
C VAL A 127 -3.31 2.22 11.71
N GLU A 128 -2.19 2.79 12.17
CA GLU A 128 -2.04 4.23 12.36
C GLU A 128 -2.30 4.98 11.05
N TRP A 129 -1.67 4.54 9.96
CA TRP A 129 -1.85 5.17 8.66
C TRP A 129 -3.27 5.02 8.11
N LEU A 130 -3.91 3.86 8.27
CA LEU A 130 -5.31 3.69 7.89
C LEU A 130 -6.23 4.63 8.68
N ALA A 131 -5.98 4.82 9.97
CA ALA A 131 -6.76 5.74 10.80
C ALA A 131 -6.59 7.20 10.33
N ARG A 132 -5.35 7.64 10.07
CA ARG A 132 -5.07 8.99 9.53
C ARG A 132 -5.69 9.19 8.15
N LEU A 133 -5.55 8.22 7.24
CA LEU A 133 -6.14 8.28 5.91
C LEU A 133 -7.67 8.34 5.94
N ALA A 134 -8.30 7.68 6.92
CA ALA A 134 -9.74 7.74 7.12
C ALA A 134 -10.21 9.10 7.69
N ALA A 135 -9.43 9.70 8.59
CA ALA A 135 -9.76 10.98 9.22
C ALA A 135 -9.47 12.20 8.32
N ASP A 136 -8.29 12.23 7.71
CA ASP A 136 -7.72 13.44 7.09
C ASP A 136 -7.66 13.37 5.55
N GLY A 137 -7.87 12.19 4.99
CA GLY A 137 -7.68 11.92 3.56
C GLY A 137 -6.22 11.78 3.15
N VAL A 138 -6.00 11.38 1.89
CA VAL A 138 -4.69 11.01 1.33
C VAL A 138 -3.74 12.20 1.26
N THR A 139 -4.24 13.39 0.84
CA THR A 139 -3.38 14.58 0.66
C THR A 139 -2.78 15.06 1.98
N ALA A 140 -3.55 15.01 3.07
CA ALA A 140 -3.06 15.41 4.39
C ALA A 140 -2.09 14.37 4.96
N ALA A 141 -2.40 13.08 4.81
CA ALA A 141 -1.55 11.99 5.30
C ALA A 141 -0.20 11.88 4.55
N ALA A 142 -0.12 12.35 3.30
CA ALA A 142 1.08 12.27 2.47
C ALA A 142 2.03 13.48 2.59
N ARG A 143 1.71 14.47 3.44
CA ARG A 143 2.55 15.66 3.70
C ARG A 143 3.48 15.42 4.88
#